data_AF-W2CZU4-F1
#
_entry.id   AF-W2CZU4-F1
#
_cell.length_a   1.000
_cell.length_b   1.000
_cell.length_c   1.000
_cell.angle_alpha   90.00
_cell.angle_beta   90.00
_cell.angle_gamma   90.00
#
_symmetry.space_group_name_H-M   'P 1'
#
loop_
_entity.id
_entity.type
_entity.pdbx_description
1 polymer ?
#
loop_
_entity_poly.entity_id
_entity_poly.type
_entity_poly.pdbx_seq_one_letter_code
_entity_poly.pdbx_strand_id
1 'polypeptide(L)'
;RKAAGILSIEKDDDPEYSVVKALKVRDGSPLDVPIMLFGWDKQQDMHVYRGEKSKEDKERRKADELIAVVKEIFLHTSKLSYKNLSELLIQEMEIKDRTAKRYIAYMREQGILSQDTAGNYQKGERCRT
;
A
#
# COMPACT_ATOMS: atom_id res chain seq x y z
N ARG A 1 8.30 -21.51 11.72
CA ARG A 1 6.97 -20.85 11.68
C ARG A 1 7.18 -19.48 11.04
N LYS A 2 6.37 -19.06 10.04
CA LYS A 2 6.49 -17.73 9.42
C LYS A 2 6.13 -16.63 10.43
N ALA A 3 6.74 -15.45 10.30
CA ALA A 3 6.55 -14.30 11.21
C ALA A 3 5.10 -13.78 11.20
N ALA A 4 4.67 -13.12 12.29
CA ALA A 4 3.33 -12.51 12.40
C ALA A 4 3.13 -11.32 11.44
N GLY A 5 4.23 -10.63 11.10
CA GLY A 5 4.29 -9.55 10.13
C GLY A 5 5.73 -9.10 9.94
N ILE A 6 5.94 -8.18 9.00
CA ILE A 6 7.20 -7.48 8.77
C ILE A 6 6.92 -6.00 8.90
N LEU A 7 7.73 -5.32 9.70
CA LEU A 7 7.67 -3.88 9.89
C LEU A 7 8.94 -3.23 9.33
N SER A 8 8.78 -2.04 8.77
CA SER A 8 9.86 -1.13 8.42
C SER A 8 9.92 -0.02 9.44
N ILE A 9 11.14 0.40 9.79
CA ILE A 9 11.41 1.60 10.57
C ILE A 9 12.22 2.52 9.68
N GLU A 10 11.68 3.70 9.39
CA GLU A 10 12.26 4.68 8.48
C GLU A 10 12.32 6.04 9.17
N LYS A 11 13.12 6.96 8.61
CA LYS A 11 13.10 8.36 9.03
C LYS A 11 11.77 8.99 8.61
N ASP A 12 11.18 9.80 9.47
CA ASP A 12 10.03 10.61 9.12
C ASP A 12 10.44 11.94 8.45
N ASP A 13 9.47 12.63 7.83
CA ASP A 13 9.66 14.00 7.34
C ASP A 13 9.99 14.96 8.48
N ASP A 14 9.38 14.73 9.65
CA ASP A 14 9.80 15.37 10.90
C ASP A 14 11.02 14.61 11.48
N PRO A 15 12.20 15.23 11.53
CA PRO A 15 13.42 14.57 11.99
C PRO A 15 13.38 14.16 13.48
N GLU A 16 12.42 14.65 14.27
CA GLU A 16 12.23 14.21 15.66
C GLU A 16 11.63 12.80 15.75
N TYR A 17 11.05 12.30 14.65
CA TYR A 17 10.35 11.02 14.63
C TYR A 17 10.95 9.99 13.67
N SER A 18 10.80 8.74 14.06
CA SER A 18 10.90 7.56 13.20
C SER A 18 9.49 7.06 12.88
N VAL A 19 9.28 6.67 11.63
CA VAL A 19 8.00 6.12 11.17
C VAL A 19 8.08 4.61 11.10
N VAL A 20 7.07 3.94 11.66
CA VAL A 20 6.93 2.48 11.63
C VAL A 20 5.78 2.11 10.72
N LYS A 21 6.08 1.32 9.69
CA LYS A 21 5.14 0.89 8.65
C LYS A 21 5.05 -0.62 8.59
N ALA A 22 3.85 -1.17 8.45
CA ALA A 22 3.71 -2.58 8.08
C ALA A 22 4.08 -2.78 6.61
N LEU A 23 4.94 -3.76 6.34
CA LEU A 23 5.28 -4.24 5.00
C LEU A 23 4.53 -5.53 4.67
N LYS A 24 4.38 -6.42 5.64
CA LYS A 24 3.61 -7.67 5.52
C LYS A 24 2.83 -7.93 6.80
N VAL A 25 1.62 -8.45 6.66
CA VAL A 25 0.78 -8.89 7.78
C VAL A 25 0.18 -10.24 7.48
N ARG A 26 -0.01 -11.05 8.52
CA ARG A 26 -0.65 -12.37 8.36
C ARG A 26 -2.10 -12.28 7.92
N ASP A 27 -2.86 -11.36 8.52
CA ASP A 27 -4.30 -11.23 8.32
C ASP A 27 -4.68 -9.79 7.98
N GLY A 28 -4.97 -9.55 6.70
CA GLY A 28 -5.42 -8.25 6.22
C GLY A 28 -4.46 -7.67 5.19
N SER A 29 -4.45 -6.34 5.11
CA SER A 29 -3.50 -5.61 4.27
C SER A 29 -2.52 -4.83 5.13
N PRO A 30 -1.23 -4.76 4.75
CA PRO A 30 -0.27 -3.85 5.37
C PRO A 30 -0.72 -2.38 5.30
N LEU A 31 -1.50 -1.99 4.29
CA LEU A 31 -2.00 -0.62 4.12
C LEU A 31 -3.18 -0.28 5.03
N ASP A 32 -3.82 -1.29 5.63
CA ASP A 32 -4.90 -1.08 6.61
C ASP A 32 -4.33 -0.84 8.03
N VAL A 33 -3.05 -1.14 8.27
CA VAL A 33 -2.36 -0.93 9.54
C VAL A 33 -2.06 0.57 9.74
N PRO A 34 -2.22 1.12 10.96
CA PRO A 34 -1.75 2.46 11.27
C PRO A 34 -0.25 2.65 10.98
N ILE A 35 0.10 3.88 10.57
CA ILE A 35 1.49 4.28 10.42
C ILE A 35 1.87 4.97 11.74
N MET A 36 2.70 4.32 12.53
CA MET A 36 3.03 4.77 13.89
C MET A 36 4.25 5.68 13.89
N LEU A 37 4.27 6.67 14.77
CA LEU A 37 5.39 7.55 15.02
C LEU A 37 6.05 7.19 16.35
N PHE A 38 7.38 7.12 16.34
CA PHE A 38 8.19 6.93 17.53
C PHE A 38 9.22 8.06 17.62
N GLY A 39 9.49 8.55 18.82
CA GLY A 39 10.52 9.58 19.05
C GLY A 39 11.33 9.28 20.29
N TRP A 40 12.57 9.76 20.34
CA TRP A 40 13.43 9.61 21.51
C TRP A 40 12.85 10.39 22.69
N ASP A 41 12.69 9.72 23.84
CA ASP A 41 12.33 10.35 25.09
C ASP A 41 13.54 10.40 26.02
N LYS A 42 13.99 11.61 26.36
CA LYS A 42 15.18 11.80 27.19
C LYS A 42 14.98 11.35 28.64
N GLN A 43 13.75 11.37 29.15
CA GLN A 43 13.47 10.96 30.53
C GLN A 43 13.45 9.43 30.64
N GLN A 44 12.95 8.75 29.61
CA GLN A 44 12.86 7.29 29.56
C GLN A 44 14.08 6.62 28.90
N ASP A 45 14.99 7.42 28.33
CA ASP A 45 16.22 6.97 27.64
C ASP A 45 15.96 5.95 26.52
N MET A 46 14.83 6.10 25.82
CA MET A 46 14.41 5.19 24.75
C MET A 46 13.43 5.83 23.76
N HIS A 47 13.18 5.16 22.63
CA HIS A 47 12.12 5.53 21.71
C HIS A 47 10.75 5.17 22.28
N VAL A 48 9.83 6.13 22.28
CA VAL A 48 8.45 5.95 22.74
C VAL A 48 7.47 6.30 21.64
N TYR A 49 6.26 5.74 21.73
CA TYR A 49 5.18 6.04 20.81
C TYR A 49 4.73 7.51 20.92
N ARG A 50 4.58 8.19 19.77
CA ARG A 50 4.22 9.61 19.67
C ARG A 50 2.92 9.86 18.89
N GLY A 51 2.22 8.80 18.48
CA GLY A 51 0.95 8.90 17.75
C GLY A 51 0.99 8.18 16.40
N GLU A 52 -0.02 8.45 15.59
CA GLU A 52 -0.15 7.92 14.23
C GLU A 52 -0.06 9.05 13.20
N LYS A 53 0.37 8.75 11.98
CA LYS A 53 0.20 9.67 10.85
C LYS A 53 -1.28 9.93 10.58
N SER A 54 -1.54 11.06 9.94
CA SER A 54 -2.90 11.46 9.60
C SER A 54 -3.59 10.49 8.64
N LYS A 55 -4.92 10.54 8.58
CA LYS A 55 -5.70 9.78 7.58
C LYS A 55 -5.30 10.13 6.15
N GLU A 56 -4.96 11.40 5.91
CA GLU A 56 -4.50 11.87 4.59
C GLU A 56 -3.16 11.24 4.20
N ASP A 57 -2.19 11.20 5.12
CA ASP A 57 -0.91 10.53 4.87
C ASP A 57 -1.08 9.03 4.60
N LYS A 58 -2.02 8.39 5.31
CA LYS A 58 -2.35 6.98 5.10
C LYS A 58 -2.97 6.74 3.72
N GLU A 59 -3.91 7.59 3.30
CA GLU A 59 -4.51 7.50 1.97
C GLU A 59 -3.49 7.82 0.86
N ARG A 60 -2.59 8.79 1.08
CA ARG A 60 -1.48 9.09 0.17
C ARG A 60 -0.57 7.87 -0.01
N ARG A 61 -0.10 7.29 1.10
CA ARG A 61 0.71 6.06 1.05
C ARG A 61 -0.01 4.94 0.32
N LYS A 62 -1.29 4.71 0.62
CA LYS A 62 -2.08 3.66 -0.03
C LYS A 62 -2.15 3.87 -1.54
N ALA A 63 -2.36 5.09 -1.99
CA ALA A 63 -2.35 5.42 -3.42
C ALA A 63 -0.97 5.18 -4.04
N ASP A 64 0.10 5.66 -3.41
CA ASP A 64 1.47 5.54 -3.93
C ASP A 64 1.93 4.07 -4.06
N GLU A 65 1.66 3.26 -3.04
CA GLU A 65 1.98 1.83 -3.03
C GLU A 65 1.19 1.07 -4.11
N LEU A 66 -0.11 1.39 -4.27
CA LEU A 66 -0.92 0.79 -5.33
C LEU A 66 -0.49 1.24 -6.72
N ILE A 67 -0.05 2.50 -6.89
CA ILE A 67 0.53 2.99 -8.14
C ILE A 67 1.81 2.22 -8.47
N ALA A 68 2.70 2.02 -7.49
CA ALA A 68 3.93 1.26 -7.67
C ALA A 68 3.64 -0.19 -8.12
N VAL A 69 2.73 -0.88 -7.42
CA VAL A 69 2.30 -2.24 -7.79
C VAL A 69 1.66 -2.29 -9.18
N VAL A 70 0.82 -1.31 -9.54
CA VAL A 70 0.23 -1.25 -10.89
C VAL A 70 1.30 -0.99 -11.97
N LYS A 71 2.28 -0.13 -11.71
CA LYS A 71 3.38 0.10 -12.64
C LYS A 71 4.17 -1.20 -12.89
N GLU A 72 4.39 -1.99 -11.85
CA GLU A 72 5.07 -3.28 -11.94
C GLU A 72 4.23 -4.34 -12.69
N ILE A 73 2.96 -4.51 -12.31
CA ILE A 73 2.03 -5.46 -12.96
C ILE A 73 1.92 -5.21 -14.47
N PHE A 74 1.87 -3.93 -14.87
CA PHE A 74 1.76 -3.51 -16.27
C PHE A 74 3.12 -3.16 -16.90
N LEU A 75 4.23 -3.67 -16.35
CA LEU A 75 5.56 -3.48 -16.93
C LEU A 75 5.71 -4.20 -18.28
N HIS A 76 5.18 -5.42 -18.37
CA HIS A 76 5.29 -6.28 -19.55
C HIS A 76 3.96 -6.54 -20.28
N THR A 77 2.86 -5.94 -19.82
CA THR A 77 1.54 -6.04 -20.46
C THR A 77 0.83 -4.70 -20.46
N SER A 78 0.08 -4.41 -21.51
CA SER A 78 -0.69 -3.17 -21.63
C SER A 78 -2.11 -3.29 -21.07
N LYS A 79 -2.67 -4.51 -21.05
CA LYS A 79 -4.06 -4.78 -20.68
C LYS A 79 -4.20 -6.12 -19.97
N LEU A 80 -5.12 -6.19 -19.01
CA LEU A 80 -5.42 -7.40 -18.25
C LEU A 80 -6.92 -7.59 -18.05
N SER A 81 -7.37 -8.84 -18.08
CA SER A 81 -8.71 -9.17 -17.60
C SER A 81 -8.82 -8.93 -16.09
N TYR A 82 -10.03 -8.77 -15.57
CA TYR A 82 -10.26 -8.64 -14.12
C TYR A 82 -9.66 -9.81 -13.33
N LYS A 83 -9.82 -11.04 -13.84
CA LYS A 83 -9.31 -12.25 -13.20
C LYS A 83 -7.79 -12.21 -13.06
N ASN A 84 -7.09 -11.95 -14.16
CA ASN A 84 -5.62 -11.92 -14.16
C ASN A 84 -5.09 -10.77 -13.28
N LEU A 85 -5.72 -9.59 -13.33
CA LEU A 85 -5.35 -8.48 -12.47
C LEU A 85 -5.53 -8.82 -10.98
N SER A 86 -6.65 -9.44 -10.61
CA SER A 86 -6.92 -9.86 -9.23
C SER A 86 -5.90 -10.90 -8.76
N GLU A 87 -5.56 -11.88 -9.59
CA GLU A 87 -4.56 -12.91 -9.29
C GLU A 87 -3.16 -12.31 -9.08
N LEU A 88 -2.74 -11.38 -9.96
CA LEU A 88 -1.46 -10.69 -9.83
C LEU A 88 -1.41 -9.82 -8.57
N LEU A 89 -2.47 -9.07 -8.24
CA LEU A 89 -2.52 -8.28 -7.00
C LEU A 89 -2.44 -9.15 -5.74
N ILE A 90 -3.12 -10.30 -5.73
CA ILE A 90 -3.05 -11.27 -4.62
C ILE A 90 -1.62 -11.75 -4.43
N GLN A 91 -0.92 -12.06 -5.53
CA GLN A 91 0.46 -12.54 -5.51
C GLN A 91 1.43 -11.45 -5.06
N GLU A 92 1.45 -10.30 -5.74
CA GLU A 92 2.42 -9.23 -5.50
C GLU A 92 2.28 -8.61 -4.10
N MET A 93 1.04 -8.47 -3.60
CA MET A 93 0.80 -7.86 -2.29
C MET A 93 0.60 -8.89 -1.16
N GLU A 94 0.60 -10.19 -1.47
CA GLU A 94 0.29 -11.28 -0.53
C GLU A 94 -1.03 -11.09 0.25
N ILE A 95 -2.06 -10.56 -0.42
CA ILE A 95 -3.37 -10.25 0.16
C ILE A 95 -4.44 -11.29 -0.20
N LYS A 96 -5.56 -11.29 0.54
CA LYS A 96 -6.72 -12.15 0.24
C LYS A 96 -7.53 -11.59 -0.93
N ASP A 97 -8.23 -12.46 -1.68
CA ASP A 97 -9.07 -12.10 -2.83
C ASP A 97 -10.03 -10.93 -2.55
N ARG A 98 -10.78 -10.98 -1.43
CA ARG A 98 -11.67 -9.88 -1.03
C ARG A 98 -10.98 -8.51 -0.95
N THR A 99 -9.71 -8.47 -0.56
CA THR A 99 -8.92 -7.25 -0.45
C THR A 99 -8.48 -6.79 -1.83
N ALA A 100 -8.03 -7.70 -2.69
CA ALA A 100 -7.71 -7.38 -4.08
C ALA A 100 -8.91 -6.78 -4.82
N LYS A 101 -10.11 -7.32 -4.64
CA LYS A 101 -11.35 -6.75 -5.21
C LYS A 101 -11.62 -5.32 -4.74
N ARG A 102 -11.46 -5.06 -3.44
CA ARG A 102 -11.58 -3.70 -2.87
C ARG A 102 -10.52 -2.75 -3.43
N TYR A 103 -9.30 -3.24 -3.67
CA TYR A 103 -8.22 -2.44 -4.24
C TYR A 103 -8.44 -2.14 -5.71
N ILE A 104 -8.95 -3.08 -6.50
CA ILE A 104 -9.33 -2.80 -7.89
C ILE A 104 -10.41 -1.72 -7.95
N ALA A 105 -11.44 -1.80 -7.09
CA ALA A 105 -12.48 -0.78 -7.01
C ALA A 105 -11.90 0.60 -6.64
N TYR A 106 -11.12 0.67 -5.56
CA TYR A 106 -10.45 1.89 -5.12
C TYR A 106 -9.54 2.47 -6.21
N MET A 107 -8.70 1.66 -6.84
CA MET A 107 -7.78 2.11 -7.89
C MET A 107 -8.52 2.65 -9.11
N ARG A 108 -9.68 2.09 -9.46
CA ARG A 108 -10.52 2.63 -10.52
C ARG A 108 -11.14 3.98 -10.13
N GLU A 109 -11.67 4.09 -8.93
CA GLU A 109 -12.22 5.36 -8.39
C GLU A 109 -11.16 6.46 -8.31
N GLN A 110 -9.93 6.10 -7.96
CA GLN A 110 -8.81 7.03 -7.83
C GLN A 110 -8.09 7.34 -9.15
N GLY A 111 -8.51 6.77 -10.29
CA GLY A 111 -7.85 6.98 -11.58
C GLY A 111 -6.46 6.31 -11.72
N ILE A 112 -6.12 5.38 -10.82
CA ILE A 112 -4.91 4.54 -10.89
C ILE A 112 -5.08 3.45 -11.96
N LEU A 113 -6.29 2.92 -12.09
CA LEU A 113 -6.69 1.99 -13.15
C LEU A 113 -7.77 2.61 -14.02
N SER A 114 -7.77 2.25 -15.30
CA SER A 114 -8.88 2.50 -16.22
C SER A 114 -9.36 1.19 -16.85
N GLN A 115 -10.61 1.16 -17.30
CA GLN A 115 -11.21 0.00 -17.95
C GLN A 115 -11.58 0.37 -19.38
N ASP A 116 -11.20 -0.48 -20.34
CA ASP A 116 -11.57 -0.30 -21.75
C ASP A 116 -13.00 -0.80 -22.05
N THR A 117 -13.45 -0.56 -23.28
CA THR A 117 -14.79 -0.95 -23.75
C THR A 117 -15.01 -2.45 -23.77
N ALA A 118 -13.95 -3.27 -23.77
CA ALA A 118 -14.00 -4.72 -23.70
C ALA A 118 -13.96 -5.24 -22.25
N GLY A 119 -13.92 -4.35 -21.26
CA GLY A 119 -13.89 -4.71 -19.84
C GLY A 119 -12.49 -5.03 -19.31
N ASN A 120 -11.42 -4.85 -20.10
CA ASN A 120 -10.05 -5.06 -19.65
C ASN A 120 -9.50 -3.84 -18.94
N TYR A 121 -8.66 -4.07 -17.94
CA TYR A 121 -8.01 -3.05 -17.14
C TYR A 121 -6.65 -2.67 -17.73
N GLN A 122 -6.30 -1.40 -17.61
CA GLN A 122 -5.02 -0.82 -18.03
C GLN A 122 -4.61 0.30 -17.07
N LYS A 123 -3.35 0.74 -17.15
CA LYS A 123 -2.84 1.89 -16.39
C LYS A 123 -3.73 3.12 -16.56
N GLY A 124 -4.17 3.70 -15.45
CA GLY A 124 -4.93 4.95 -15.40
C GLY A 124 -4.03 6.17 -15.55
N GLU A 125 -4.63 7.36 -15.45
CA GLU A 125 -3.93 8.64 -15.63
C GLU A 125 -2.86 8.89 -14.57
N ARG A 126 -3.09 8.47 -13.32
CA ARG A 126 -2.14 8.63 -12.21
C ARG A 126 -0.88 7.77 -12.33
N CYS A 127 -0.87 6.79 -13.24
CA CYS A 127 0.31 5.96 -13.50
C CYS A 127 1.16 6.45 -14.68
N ARG A 128 0.75 7.53 -15.37
CA ARG A 128 1.45 8.06 -16.56
C ARG A 128 2.59 9.02 -16.22
N THR A 129 2.59 9.59 -15.02
CA THR A 129 3.70 10.31 -14.39
C THR A 129 4.58 9.35 -13.61
#